data_AF-A0A7C8MDQ7-F1
#
_entry.id   AF-A0A7C8MDQ7-F1
#
_cell.length_a   1.000
_cell.length_b   1.000
_cell.length_c   1.000
_cell.angle_alpha   90.00
_cell.angle_beta   90.00
_cell.angle_gamma   90.00
#
_symmetry.space_group_name_H-M   'P 1'
#
loop_
_entity.id
_entity.type
_entity.pdbx_description
1 polymer ?
#
loop_
_entity_poly.entity_id
_entity_poly.type
_entity_poly.pdbx_seq_one_letter_code
_entity_poly.pdbx_strand_id
1 'polypeptide(L)'
;MAESIDEFFADDRLTDSNLRDSVLHIHKYLERKATAQETVQSITASLSAISLSEVLDECIVRAAEQLPETHNDLVELVVQLRSQQQHKSENDGAEFDHSLVMALGERWVCYGDPDPQNAWKEEARAEWTNLNYFAALLFSAGIKRLASFGGRSLQMTLKRRSWGVNWGGLENTSDSIIAFEGHAEAAAHWIIICGRQLYDESNDVKTEFTTLQANLAWILELDDLNNDIKSKLQEAKTAMDEISA
;
A
#
# COMPACT_ATOMS: atom_id res chain seq x y z
N MET A 1 -10.43 1.17 14.59
CA MET A 1 -8.97 1.16 14.65
C MET A 1 -8.54 -0.27 14.80
N ALA A 2 -7.59 -0.72 13.97
CA ALA A 2 -6.94 -2.00 14.20
C ALA A 2 -6.05 -1.92 15.45
N GLU A 3 -5.75 -3.07 16.02
CA GLU A 3 -4.75 -3.25 17.07
C GLU A 3 -3.35 -2.84 16.55
N SER A 4 -2.55 -2.23 17.42
CA SER A 4 -1.20 -1.74 17.09
C SER A 4 -0.31 -2.91 16.65
N ILE A 5 0.66 -2.64 15.78
CA ILE A 5 1.68 -3.63 15.39
C ILE A 5 2.48 -4.12 16.62
N ASP A 6 2.71 -3.27 17.62
CA ASP A 6 3.38 -3.66 18.87
C ASP A 6 2.50 -4.62 19.70
N GLU A 7 1.19 -4.39 19.72
CA GLU A 7 0.23 -5.27 20.39
C GLU A 7 0.15 -6.62 19.68
N PHE A 8 0.18 -6.62 18.33
CA PHE A 8 0.23 -7.83 17.53
C PHE A 8 1.51 -8.65 17.78
N PHE A 9 2.68 -7.98 17.86
CA PHE A 9 3.94 -8.65 18.20
C PHE A 9 3.97 -9.20 19.63
N ALA A 10 3.21 -8.58 20.54
CA ALA A 10 3.07 -9.03 21.93
C ALA A 10 1.94 -10.05 22.13
N ASP A 11 1.19 -10.42 21.08
CA ASP A 11 -0.03 -11.20 21.24
C ASP A 11 0.24 -12.66 21.62
N ASP A 12 0.10 -12.94 22.91
CA ASP A 12 0.18 -14.28 23.49
C ASP A 12 -0.97 -15.22 23.03
N ARG A 13 -1.99 -14.71 22.33
CA ARG A 13 -3.09 -15.51 21.75
C ARG A 13 -2.70 -16.24 20.47
N LEU A 14 -1.53 -15.97 19.88
CA LEU A 14 -0.94 -16.80 18.82
C LEU A 14 -0.57 -18.17 19.40
N THR A 15 -1.54 -19.09 19.43
CA THR A 15 -1.41 -20.41 20.07
C THR A 15 -0.57 -21.40 19.26
N ASP A 16 -0.41 -21.16 17.96
CA ASP A 16 0.54 -21.89 17.13
C ASP A 16 1.95 -21.35 17.36
N SER A 17 2.81 -22.17 17.98
CA SER A 17 4.20 -21.82 18.28
C SER A 17 5.02 -21.50 17.03
N ASN A 18 4.74 -22.16 15.90
CA ASN A 18 5.47 -21.94 14.66
C ASN A 18 5.11 -20.59 14.03
N LEU A 19 3.84 -20.18 14.13
CA LEU A 19 3.39 -18.87 13.67
C LEU A 19 3.92 -17.76 14.57
N ARG A 20 3.86 -17.96 15.89
CA ARG A 20 4.44 -17.04 16.87
C ARG A 20 5.94 -16.83 16.63
N ASP A 21 6.70 -17.91 16.42
CA ASP A 21 8.12 -17.82 16.13
C ASP A 21 8.39 -17.07 14.82
N SER A 22 7.57 -17.31 13.80
CA SER A 22 7.67 -16.62 12.51
C SER A 22 7.42 -15.11 12.65
N VAL A 23 6.39 -14.70 13.38
CA VAL A 23 6.10 -13.28 13.68
C VAL A 23 7.23 -12.64 14.48
N LEU A 24 7.80 -13.34 15.48
CA LEU A 24 8.95 -12.86 16.24
C LEU A 24 10.20 -12.66 15.37
N HIS A 25 10.40 -13.52 14.37
CA HIS A 25 11.50 -13.36 13.42
C HIS A 25 11.30 -12.15 12.50
N ILE A 26 10.08 -11.87 12.06
CA ILE A 26 9.74 -10.63 11.34
C ILE A 26 10.04 -9.42 12.24
N HIS A 27 9.56 -9.41 13.48
CA HIS A 27 9.80 -8.32 14.41
C HIS A 27 11.30 -8.04 14.62
N LYS A 28 12.11 -9.09 14.90
CA LYS A 28 13.57 -8.94 15.03
C LYS A 28 14.23 -8.38 13.77
N TYR A 29 13.73 -8.75 12.60
CA TYR A 29 14.23 -8.24 11.34
C TYR A 29 13.92 -6.74 11.16
N LEU A 30 12.69 -6.31 11.46
CA LEU A 30 12.30 -4.90 11.42
C LEU A 30 13.07 -4.06 12.45
N GLU A 31 13.43 -4.64 13.59
CA GLU A 31 14.34 -4.04 14.57
C GLU A 31 15.83 -4.07 14.17
N ARG A 32 16.16 -4.62 13.00
CA ARG A 32 17.54 -4.79 12.48
C ARG A 32 18.44 -5.67 13.37
N LYS A 33 17.82 -6.61 14.08
CA LYS A 33 18.47 -7.61 14.94
C LYS A 33 18.61 -8.98 14.27
N ALA A 34 18.06 -9.13 13.06
CA ALA A 34 18.21 -10.30 12.20
C ALA A 34 18.40 -9.84 10.75
N THR A 35 19.01 -10.67 9.92
CA THR A 35 19.09 -10.46 8.46
C THR A 35 17.85 -11.00 7.76
N ALA A 36 17.58 -10.53 6.53
CA ALA A 36 16.48 -11.03 5.72
C ALA A 36 16.60 -12.56 5.50
N GLN A 37 17.82 -13.04 5.23
CA GLN A 37 18.09 -14.45 5.01
C GLN A 37 17.79 -15.31 6.25
N GLU A 38 18.23 -14.89 7.44
CA GLU A 38 17.94 -15.60 8.69
C GLU A 38 16.42 -15.68 8.94
N THR A 39 15.71 -14.58 8.73
CA THR A 39 14.25 -14.50 8.90
C THR A 39 13.51 -15.40 7.91
N VAL A 40 13.89 -15.37 6.64
CA VAL A 40 13.33 -16.25 5.60
C VAL A 40 13.56 -17.73 5.93
N GLN A 41 14.75 -18.09 6.37
CA GLN A 41 15.07 -19.47 6.76
C GLN A 41 14.22 -19.93 7.94
N SER A 42 14.07 -19.08 8.97
CA SER A 42 13.20 -19.40 10.12
C SER A 42 11.74 -19.58 9.71
N ILE A 43 11.19 -18.67 8.90
CA ILE A 43 9.79 -18.75 8.45
C ILE A 43 9.56 -20.01 7.60
N THR A 44 10.48 -20.30 6.67
CA THR A 44 10.35 -21.46 5.77
C THR A 44 10.58 -22.80 6.45
N ALA A 45 11.40 -22.86 7.52
CA ALA A 45 11.56 -24.06 8.34
C ALA A 45 10.30 -24.39 9.14
N SER A 46 9.54 -23.35 9.53
CA SER A 46 8.33 -23.47 10.36
C SER A 46 7.06 -23.78 9.55
N LEU A 47 7.00 -23.39 8.27
CA LEU A 47 5.82 -23.55 7.41
C LEU A 47 5.95 -24.75 6.47
N SER A 48 5.48 -25.92 6.90
CA SER A 48 5.55 -27.16 6.11
C SER A 48 4.51 -27.28 4.98
N ALA A 49 3.54 -26.35 4.86
CA ALA A 49 2.54 -26.38 3.79
C ALA A 49 2.01 -24.96 3.48
N ILE A 50 2.28 -24.51 2.25
CA ILE A 50 1.44 -23.69 1.36
C ILE A 50 0.71 -22.48 1.97
N SER A 51 1.02 -21.30 1.42
CA SER A 51 0.72 -19.93 1.91
C SER A 51 1.50 -19.57 3.19
N LEU A 52 2.09 -18.37 3.23
CA LEU A 52 2.31 -17.72 4.51
C LEU A 52 0.93 -17.72 5.18
N SER A 53 0.77 -18.32 6.36
CA SER A 53 -0.52 -18.33 7.05
C SER A 53 -1.11 -16.91 7.06
N GLU A 54 -2.44 -16.74 7.05
CA GLU A 54 -3.12 -15.43 7.13
C GLU A 54 -2.49 -14.48 8.16
N VAL A 55 -2.02 -15.04 9.30
CA VAL A 55 -1.29 -14.32 10.36
C VAL A 55 -0.01 -13.60 9.88
N LEU A 56 0.77 -14.21 8.99
CA LEU A 56 2.03 -13.64 8.51
C LEU A 56 1.81 -12.58 7.44
N ASP A 57 0.82 -12.80 6.55
CA ASP A 57 0.41 -11.77 5.61
C ASP A 57 -0.15 -10.56 6.36
N GLU A 58 -0.99 -10.79 7.38
CA GLU A 58 -1.50 -9.73 8.26
C GLU A 58 -0.37 -8.99 8.99
N CYS A 59 0.62 -9.71 9.53
CA CYS A 59 1.80 -9.13 10.15
C CYS A 59 2.55 -8.18 9.20
N ILE A 60 2.82 -8.64 7.97
CA ILE A 60 3.50 -7.85 6.94
C ILE A 60 2.68 -6.62 6.57
N VAL A 61 1.36 -6.77 6.38
CA VAL A 61 0.47 -5.67 5.99
C VAL A 61 0.33 -4.63 7.10
N ARG A 62 0.17 -5.04 8.36
CA ARG A 62 0.12 -4.13 9.52
C ARG A 62 1.46 -3.41 9.73
N ALA A 63 2.58 -4.12 9.59
CA ALA A 63 3.90 -3.49 9.64
C ALA A 63 4.08 -2.46 8.52
N ALA A 64 3.66 -2.78 7.29
CA ALA A 64 3.70 -1.83 6.18
C ALA A 64 2.79 -0.62 6.40
N GLU A 65 1.66 -0.79 7.07
CA GLU A 65 0.74 0.29 7.39
C GLU A 65 1.29 1.25 8.45
N GLN A 66 1.91 0.71 9.50
CA GLN A 66 2.24 1.46 10.71
C GLN A 66 3.72 1.84 10.85
N LEU A 67 4.63 1.18 10.11
CA LEU A 67 6.09 1.34 10.19
C LEU A 67 6.70 1.72 8.82
N PRO A 68 6.46 2.94 8.30
CA PRO A 68 6.87 3.34 6.95
C PRO A 68 8.37 3.26 6.68
N GLU A 69 9.21 3.45 7.70
CA GLU A 69 10.65 3.34 7.61
C GLU A 69 11.14 1.92 7.26
N THR A 70 10.27 0.91 7.41
CA THR A 70 10.58 -0.51 7.16
C THR A 70 10.12 -1.01 5.79
N HIS A 71 9.51 -0.17 4.95
CA HIS A 71 8.93 -0.61 3.66
C HIS A 71 9.92 -1.35 2.75
N ASN A 72 11.14 -0.85 2.61
CA ASN A 72 12.16 -1.51 1.78
C ASN A 72 12.58 -2.86 2.37
N ASP A 73 12.73 -2.92 3.70
CA ASP A 73 13.09 -4.16 4.41
C ASP A 73 11.96 -5.20 4.23
N LEU A 74 10.69 -4.78 4.35
CA LEU A 74 9.51 -5.62 4.12
C LEU A 74 9.40 -6.09 2.67
N VAL A 75 9.67 -5.23 1.68
CA VAL A 75 9.67 -5.61 0.26
C VAL A 75 10.76 -6.65 -0.01
N GLU A 76 11.97 -6.46 0.52
CA GLU A 76 13.05 -7.44 0.42
C GLU A 76 12.61 -8.79 1.02
N LEU A 77 12.04 -8.77 2.23
CA LEU A 77 11.56 -9.97 2.90
C LEU A 77 10.49 -10.70 2.07
N VAL A 78 9.48 -9.97 1.58
CA VAL A 78 8.40 -10.53 0.75
C VAL A 78 8.95 -11.15 -0.53
N VAL A 79 9.86 -10.46 -1.23
CA VAL A 79 10.48 -10.96 -2.47
C VAL A 79 11.30 -12.22 -2.20
N GLN A 80 12.05 -12.29 -1.10
CA GLN A 80 12.82 -13.48 -0.75
C GLN A 80 11.90 -14.66 -0.37
N LEU A 81 10.86 -14.43 0.43
CA LEU A 81 9.86 -15.45 0.78
C LEU A 81 9.15 -15.98 -0.47
N ARG A 82 8.71 -15.07 -1.36
CA ARG A 82 8.11 -15.40 -2.66
C ARG A 82 9.03 -16.25 -3.51
N SER A 83 10.32 -15.87 -3.61
CA SER A 83 11.33 -16.62 -4.37
C SER A 83 11.51 -18.04 -3.82
N GLN A 84 11.55 -18.22 -2.50
CA GLN A 84 11.64 -19.54 -1.88
C GLN A 84 10.43 -20.42 -2.19
N GLN A 85 9.20 -19.87 -2.19
CA GLN A 85 8.02 -20.62 -2.60
C GLN A 85 8.04 -20.95 -4.10
N GLN A 86 8.41 -19.98 -4.93
CA GLN A 86 8.52 -20.18 -6.39
C GLN A 86 9.55 -21.25 -6.77
N HIS A 87 10.62 -21.42 -5.98
CA HIS A 87 11.59 -22.49 -6.15
C HIS A 87 11.02 -23.89 -5.88
N LYS A 88 9.97 -24.01 -5.05
CA LYS A 88 9.25 -25.27 -4.86
C LYS A 88 8.34 -25.57 -6.05
N SER A 89 7.55 -24.57 -6.47
CA SER A 89 6.73 -24.62 -7.68
C SER A 89 6.30 -23.22 -8.12
N GLU A 90 6.07 -23.03 -9.43
CA GLU A 90 5.50 -21.76 -9.94
C GLU A 90 4.11 -21.46 -9.35
N ASN A 91 3.32 -22.50 -9.08
CA ASN A 91 1.99 -22.37 -8.46
C ASN A 91 2.10 -21.86 -7.02
N ASP A 92 3.08 -22.32 -6.25
CA ASP A 92 3.29 -21.91 -4.86
C ASP A 92 3.64 -20.41 -4.79
N GLY A 93 4.41 -19.90 -5.77
CA GLY A 93 4.68 -18.47 -5.91
C GLY A 93 3.42 -17.66 -6.26
N ALA A 94 2.53 -18.19 -7.10
CA ALA A 94 1.28 -17.54 -7.46
C ALA A 94 0.24 -17.55 -6.33
N GLU A 95 0.23 -18.60 -5.50
CA GLU A 95 -0.59 -18.71 -4.29
C GLU A 95 -0.11 -17.75 -3.20
N PHE A 96 1.20 -17.63 -3.02
CA PHE A 96 1.81 -16.61 -2.16
C PHE A 96 1.36 -15.20 -2.58
N ASP A 97 1.52 -14.86 -3.86
CA ASP A 97 1.10 -13.56 -4.40
C ASP A 97 -0.40 -13.33 -4.18
N HIS A 98 -1.23 -14.39 -4.30
CA HIS A 98 -2.66 -14.28 -4.06
C HIS A 98 -3.00 -13.96 -2.61
N SER A 99 -2.43 -14.69 -1.66
CA SER A 99 -2.70 -14.55 -0.22
C SER A 99 -2.34 -13.15 0.28
N LEU A 100 -1.13 -12.68 -0.05
CA LEU A 100 -0.68 -11.34 0.31
C LEU A 100 -1.57 -10.24 -0.29
N VAL A 101 -2.00 -10.39 -1.55
CA VAL A 101 -2.92 -9.45 -2.20
C VAL A 101 -4.29 -9.43 -1.52
N MET A 102 -4.78 -10.57 -1.04
CA MET A 102 -6.04 -10.64 -0.29
C MET A 102 -5.92 -9.92 1.06
N ALA A 103 -4.86 -10.19 1.83
CA ALA A 103 -4.61 -9.50 3.10
C ALA A 103 -4.45 -7.98 2.93
N LEU A 104 -3.71 -7.55 1.90
CA LEU A 104 -3.62 -6.13 1.52
C LEU A 104 -5.00 -5.58 1.17
N GLY A 105 -5.81 -6.31 0.40
CA GLY A 105 -7.15 -5.91 -0.01
C GLY A 105 -8.10 -5.72 1.17
N GLU A 106 -8.08 -6.62 2.14
CA GLU A 106 -8.90 -6.55 3.36
C GLU A 106 -8.58 -5.32 4.20
N ARG A 107 -7.29 -4.95 4.30
CA ARG A 107 -6.89 -3.72 4.99
C ARG A 107 -7.22 -2.48 4.16
N TRP A 108 -6.98 -2.52 2.85
CA TRP A 108 -7.20 -1.42 1.92
C TRP A 108 -8.67 -0.96 1.88
N VAL A 109 -9.64 -1.89 1.96
CA VAL A 109 -11.07 -1.53 1.99
C VAL A 109 -11.50 -0.81 3.28
N CYS A 110 -10.73 -0.91 4.38
CA CYS A 110 -11.00 -0.14 5.61
C CYS A 110 -10.86 1.38 5.40
N TYR A 111 -10.08 1.77 4.39
CA TYR A 111 -9.89 3.15 3.95
C TYR A 111 -10.70 3.44 2.67
N GLY A 112 -11.66 2.59 2.30
CA GLY A 112 -12.49 2.82 1.12
C GLY A 112 -13.46 4.00 1.28
N ASP A 113 -13.95 4.51 0.14
CA ASP A 113 -14.90 5.63 -0.09
C ASP A 113 -15.52 6.16 1.22
N PRO A 114 -14.82 7.04 1.96
CA PRO A 114 -15.28 7.44 3.26
C PRO A 114 -16.60 8.15 3.06
N ASP A 115 -17.62 7.64 3.72
CA ASP A 115 -18.80 8.43 4.02
C ASP A 115 -18.29 9.77 4.57
N PRO A 116 -18.71 10.93 4.03
CA PRO A 116 -18.33 12.25 4.54
C PRO A 116 -18.60 12.43 6.05
N GLN A 117 -19.41 11.54 6.65
CA GLN A 117 -19.69 11.49 8.09
C GLN A 117 -18.68 10.64 8.91
N ASN A 118 -17.88 9.81 8.26
CA ASN A 118 -16.76 9.03 8.81
C ASN A 118 -15.43 9.55 8.24
N ALA A 119 -15.29 10.87 8.25
CA ALA A 119 -14.17 11.52 7.62
C ALA A 119 -12.83 11.11 8.28
N TRP A 120 -11.81 10.90 7.45
CA TRP A 120 -10.54 10.36 7.89
C TRP A 120 -9.88 11.28 8.91
N LYS A 121 -9.32 10.67 9.95
CA LYS A 121 -8.31 11.33 10.78
C LYS A 121 -6.96 11.28 10.07
N GLU A 122 -6.05 12.13 10.51
CA GLU A 122 -4.67 12.17 10.04
C GLU A 122 -3.96 10.80 10.09
N GLU A 123 -4.24 10.02 11.14
CA GLU A 123 -3.76 8.63 11.27
C GLU A 123 -4.24 7.75 10.10
N ALA A 124 -5.52 7.81 9.75
CA ALA A 124 -6.06 7.04 8.63
C ALA A 124 -5.48 7.49 7.28
N ARG A 125 -5.17 8.79 7.14
CA ARG A 125 -4.43 9.31 5.98
C ARG A 125 -3.05 8.68 5.88
N ALA A 126 -2.28 8.68 6.98
CA ALA A 126 -0.94 8.11 7.02
C ALA A 126 -0.92 6.60 6.76
N GLU A 127 -1.81 5.84 7.41
CA GLU A 127 -1.94 4.40 7.20
C GLU A 127 -2.29 4.06 5.74
N TRP A 128 -3.23 4.79 5.16
CA TRP A 128 -3.61 4.64 3.74
C TRP A 128 -2.45 4.92 2.78
N THR A 129 -1.72 6.01 2.99
CA THR A 129 -0.62 6.40 2.10
C THR A 129 0.56 5.44 2.22
N ASN A 130 0.83 4.95 3.44
CA ASN A 130 1.84 3.93 3.71
C ASN A 130 1.52 2.60 3.03
N LEU A 131 0.28 2.11 3.14
CA LEU A 131 -0.17 0.90 2.46
C LEU A 131 -0.04 1.00 0.94
N ASN A 132 -0.41 2.15 0.35
CA ASN A 132 -0.30 2.35 -1.09
C ASN A 132 1.16 2.46 -1.55
N TYR A 133 2.03 3.10 -0.76
CA TYR A 133 3.46 3.14 -1.03
C TYR A 133 4.05 1.74 -1.07
N PHE A 134 3.78 0.93 -0.04
CA PHE A 134 4.23 -0.45 0.05
C PHE A 134 3.70 -1.32 -1.11
N ALA A 135 2.41 -1.21 -1.43
CA ALA A 135 1.82 -1.95 -2.55
C ALA A 135 2.45 -1.56 -3.91
N ALA A 136 2.76 -0.28 -4.11
CA ALA A 136 3.46 0.18 -5.32
C ALA A 136 4.88 -0.39 -5.42
N LEU A 137 5.62 -0.47 -4.30
CA LEU A 137 6.94 -1.11 -4.28
C LEU A 137 6.85 -2.62 -4.59
N LEU A 138 5.87 -3.33 -4.02
CA LEU A 138 5.65 -4.75 -4.30
C LEU A 138 5.27 -5.00 -5.77
N PHE A 139 4.44 -4.13 -6.35
CA PHE A 139 4.11 -4.19 -7.77
C PHE A 139 5.37 -3.98 -8.64
N SER A 140 6.19 -2.98 -8.30
CA SER A 140 7.50 -2.75 -8.95
C SER A 140 8.46 -3.92 -8.79
N ALA A 141 8.33 -4.69 -7.71
CA ALA A 141 9.12 -5.90 -7.45
C ALA A 141 8.57 -7.16 -8.16
N GLY A 142 7.47 -7.04 -8.91
CA GLY A 142 6.94 -8.11 -9.78
C GLY A 142 5.66 -8.78 -9.29
N ILE A 143 5.03 -8.32 -8.20
CA ILE A 143 3.72 -8.83 -7.76
C ILE A 143 2.61 -8.18 -8.61
N LYS A 144 2.46 -8.63 -9.86
CA LYS A 144 1.64 -7.97 -10.89
C LYS A 144 0.15 -7.86 -10.56
N ARG A 145 -0.37 -8.75 -9.69
CA ARG A 145 -1.79 -8.73 -9.26
C ARG A 145 -2.19 -7.42 -8.55
N LEU A 146 -1.21 -6.68 -8.04
CA LEU A 146 -1.42 -5.38 -7.40
C LEU A 146 -1.75 -4.23 -8.36
N ALA A 147 -1.65 -4.41 -9.69
CA ALA A 147 -2.01 -3.36 -10.66
C ALA A 147 -3.44 -2.80 -10.46
N SER A 148 -4.36 -3.64 -9.99
CA SER A 148 -5.75 -3.24 -9.72
C SER A 148 -5.86 -2.22 -8.57
N PHE A 149 -4.96 -2.27 -7.58
CA PHE A 149 -4.89 -1.30 -6.48
C PHE A 149 -4.45 0.06 -7.01
N GLY A 150 -3.39 0.09 -7.84
CA GLY A 150 -2.93 1.31 -8.49
C GLY A 150 -4.04 1.97 -9.31
N GLY A 151 -4.74 1.21 -10.15
CA GLY A 151 -5.87 1.74 -10.92
C GLY A 151 -6.98 2.31 -10.04
N ARG A 152 -7.39 1.59 -8.99
CA ARG A 152 -8.40 2.10 -8.05
C ARG A 152 -7.94 3.35 -7.30
N SER A 153 -6.68 3.42 -6.88
CA SER A 153 -6.14 4.61 -6.22
C SER A 153 -6.22 5.84 -7.12
N LEU A 154 -5.86 5.72 -8.41
CA LEU A 154 -6.04 6.80 -9.40
C LEU A 154 -7.53 7.19 -9.56
N GLN A 155 -8.44 6.21 -9.64
CA GLN A 155 -9.88 6.47 -9.75
C GLN A 155 -10.42 7.23 -8.54
N MET A 156 -9.98 6.88 -7.32
CA MET A 156 -10.45 7.50 -6.08
C MET A 156 -10.04 8.96 -6.00
N THR A 157 -8.80 9.30 -6.38
CA THR A 157 -8.35 10.71 -6.52
C THR A 157 -9.22 11.49 -7.51
N LEU A 158 -9.70 10.82 -8.58
CA LEU A 158 -10.51 11.42 -9.63
C LEU A 158 -12.01 11.53 -9.32
N LYS A 159 -12.53 10.94 -8.23
CA LYS A 159 -13.94 11.02 -7.81
C LYS A 159 -14.33 12.42 -7.29
N ARG A 160 -14.20 13.44 -8.14
CA ARG A 160 -14.34 14.88 -7.89
C ARG A 160 -15.65 15.36 -7.21
N ARG A 161 -16.71 14.54 -7.16
CA ARG A 161 -18.03 14.92 -6.60
C ARG A 161 -18.43 14.14 -5.34
N SER A 162 -17.72 13.06 -5.00
CA SER A 162 -18.03 12.19 -3.86
C SER A 162 -17.46 12.73 -2.54
N TRP A 163 -16.37 13.49 -2.60
CA TRP A 163 -15.63 13.97 -1.43
C TRP A 163 -16.31 15.08 -0.64
N GLY A 164 -17.51 15.53 -1.04
CA GLY A 164 -18.20 16.65 -0.37
C GLY A 164 -17.48 18.00 -0.48
N VAL A 165 -16.31 18.06 -1.12
CA VAL A 165 -15.54 19.30 -1.28
C VAL A 165 -16.26 20.21 -2.28
N ASN A 166 -16.99 21.17 -1.73
CA ASN A 166 -17.79 22.09 -2.50
C ASN A 166 -16.96 23.34 -2.76
N TRP A 167 -16.16 23.29 -3.82
CA TRP A 167 -15.30 24.38 -4.28
C TRP A 167 -16.05 25.70 -4.62
N GLY A 168 -17.39 25.68 -4.54
CA GLY A 168 -18.30 26.82 -4.73
C GLY A 168 -18.79 27.51 -3.45
N GLY A 169 -18.20 27.24 -2.27
CA GLY A 169 -18.43 28.05 -1.06
C GLY A 169 -19.50 27.53 -0.08
N LEU A 170 -19.72 26.21 -0.01
CA LEU A 170 -20.29 25.58 1.20
C LEU A 170 -19.13 25.01 2.02
N GLU A 171 -19.14 25.19 3.34
CA GLU A 171 -18.02 24.92 4.26
C GLU A 171 -17.44 23.51 4.06
N ASN A 172 -16.20 23.43 3.54
CA ASN A 172 -15.41 22.21 3.57
C ASN A 172 -15.08 21.89 5.03
N THR A 173 -15.32 20.67 5.48
CA THR A 173 -14.78 20.21 6.76
C THR A 173 -13.31 19.82 6.59
N SER A 174 -12.48 20.09 7.59
CA SER A 174 -11.04 19.73 7.60
C SER A 174 -10.80 18.27 7.19
N ASP A 175 -11.68 17.37 7.61
CA ASP A 175 -11.52 15.93 7.41
C ASP A 175 -11.77 15.49 5.96
N SER A 176 -12.58 16.23 5.18
CA SER A 176 -12.79 15.96 3.75
C SER A 176 -11.55 16.29 2.92
N ILE A 177 -10.80 17.32 3.35
CA ILE A 177 -9.52 17.71 2.75
C ILE A 177 -8.46 16.65 3.07
N ILE A 178 -8.39 16.18 4.32
CA ILE A 178 -7.47 15.10 4.75
C ILE A 178 -7.68 13.82 3.94
N ALA A 179 -8.93 13.41 3.71
CA ALA A 179 -9.23 12.23 2.89
C ALA A 179 -8.80 12.42 1.42
N PHE A 180 -9.11 13.57 0.81
CA PHE A 180 -8.66 13.88 -0.54
C PHE A 180 -7.13 13.86 -0.64
N GLU A 181 -6.46 14.49 0.32
CA GLU A 181 -5.00 14.53 0.44
C GLU A 181 -4.39 13.13 0.47
N GLY A 182 -4.93 12.22 1.28
CA GLY A 182 -4.47 10.84 1.34
C GLY A 182 -4.65 10.10 0.01
N HIS A 183 -5.77 10.28 -0.68
CA HIS A 183 -5.96 9.69 -2.01
C HIS A 183 -5.03 10.29 -3.07
N ALA A 184 -4.80 11.60 -3.04
CA ALA A 184 -3.90 12.27 -3.96
C ALA A 184 -2.45 11.80 -3.76
N GLU A 185 -2.00 11.71 -2.51
CA GLU A 185 -0.67 11.21 -2.17
C GLU A 185 -0.49 9.72 -2.51
N ALA A 186 -1.50 8.89 -2.25
CA ALA A 186 -1.48 7.48 -2.66
C ALA A 186 -1.34 7.32 -4.18
N ALA A 187 -2.12 8.08 -4.96
CA ALA A 187 -1.99 8.09 -6.42
C ALA A 187 -0.60 8.54 -6.88
N ALA A 188 -0.01 9.54 -6.22
CA ALA A 188 1.34 10.00 -6.49
C ALA A 188 2.37 8.87 -6.28
N HIS A 189 2.28 8.11 -5.19
CA HIS A 189 3.17 6.98 -4.92
C HIS A 189 3.14 5.94 -6.05
N TRP A 190 1.95 5.55 -6.53
CA TRP A 190 1.81 4.61 -7.65
C TRP A 190 2.48 5.13 -8.93
N ILE A 191 2.29 6.42 -9.24
CA ILE A 191 2.85 7.04 -10.44
C ILE A 191 4.38 7.13 -10.36
N ILE A 192 4.91 7.61 -9.24
CA ILE A 192 6.35 7.86 -9.06
C ILE A 192 7.13 6.55 -9.04
N ILE A 193 6.65 5.57 -8.28
CA ILE A 193 7.37 4.31 -8.07
C ILE A 193 7.29 3.41 -9.30
N CYS A 194 6.09 3.27 -9.88
CA CYS A 194 5.83 2.23 -10.88
C CYS A 194 4.89 2.67 -12.01
N GLY A 195 4.73 3.98 -12.23
CA GLY A 195 3.76 4.53 -13.17
C GLY A 195 3.91 4.01 -14.60
N ARG A 196 5.15 3.85 -15.10
CA ARG A 196 5.41 3.27 -16.42
C ARG A 196 4.90 1.84 -16.53
N GLN A 197 5.29 0.99 -15.59
CA GLN A 197 4.87 -0.41 -15.57
C GLN A 197 3.34 -0.51 -15.44
N LEU A 198 2.74 0.30 -14.57
CA LEU A 198 1.30 0.33 -14.37
C LEU A 198 0.55 0.78 -15.65
N TYR A 199 1.08 1.79 -16.33
CA TYR A 199 0.54 2.32 -17.59
C TYR A 199 0.63 1.29 -18.73
N ASP A 200 1.75 0.58 -18.84
CA ASP A 200 1.99 -0.38 -19.91
C ASP A 200 1.20 -1.70 -19.71
N GLU A 201 1.10 -2.17 -18.48
CA GLU A 201 0.52 -3.49 -18.16
C GLU A 201 -1.01 -3.47 -17.96
N SER A 202 -1.63 -2.29 -17.77
CA SER A 202 -3.07 -2.19 -17.49
C SER A 202 -3.80 -1.24 -18.44
N ASN A 203 -4.58 -1.82 -19.37
CA ASN A 203 -5.43 -1.04 -20.29
C ASN A 203 -6.47 -0.18 -19.54
N ASP A 204 -6.98 -0.70 -18.43
CA ASP A 204 -7.97 -0.04 -17.57
C ASP A 204 -7.35 1.08 -16.72
N VAL A 205 -6.04 1.32 -16.78
CA VAL A 205 -5.38 2.43 -16.06
C VAL A 205 -5.08 3.61 -16.98
N LYS A 206 -4.95 3.39 -18.30
CA LYS A 206 -4.56 4.46 -19.24
C LYS A 206 -5.53 5.63 -19.27
N THR A 207 -6.84 5.36 -19.13
CA THR A 207 -7.89 6.39 -19.13
C THR A 207 -7.78 7.27 -17.87
N GLU A 208 -7.66 6.64 -16.71
CA GLU A 208 -7.50 7.23 -15.39
C GLU A 208 -6.22 8.04 -15.32
N PHE A 209 -5.13 7.46 -15.82
CA PHE A 209 -3.83 8.12 -15.92
C PHE A 209 -3.93 9.40 -16.76
N THR A 210 -4.46 9.32 -17.97
CA THR A 210 -4.61 10.50 -18.85
C THR A 210 -5.53 11.54 -18.23
N THR A 211 -6.62 11.09 -17.58
CA THR A 211 -7.56 11.98 -16.90
C THR A 211 -6.89 12.69 -15.72
N LEU A 212 -6.12 11.98 -14.90
CA LEU A 212 -5.41 12.58 -13.78
C LEU A 212 -4.33 13.55 -14.27
N GLN A 213 -3.55 13.18 -15.28
CA GLN A 213 -2.56 14.07 -15.90
C GLN A 213 -3.19 15.40 -16.35
N ALA A 214 -4.33 15.34 -17.02
CA ALA A 214 -5.06 16.52 -17.47
C ALA A 214 -5.61 17.40 -16.33
N ASN A 215 -5.83 16.82 -15.14
CA ASN A 215 -6.39 17.53 -13.98
C ASN A 215 -5.34 17.92 -12.92
N LEU A 216 -4.11 17.40 -12.97
CA LEU A 216 -3.08 17.66 -11.96
C LEU A 216 -2.74 19.14 -11.79
N ALA A 217 -2.66 19.91 -12.88
CA ALA A 217 -2.39 21.34 -12.81
C ALA A 217 -3.44 22.08 -11.95
N TRP A 218 -4.71 21.75 -12.14
CA TRP A 218 -5.79 22.31 -11.33
C TRP A 218 -5.76 21.80 -9.87
N ILE A 219 -5.41 20.52 -9.63
CA ILE A 219 -5.28 20.00 -8.26
C ILE A 219 -4.18 20.75 -7.49
N LEU A 220 -3.07 21.06 -8.15
CA LEU A 220 -1.93 21.76 -7.55
C LEU A 220 -2.27 23.22 -7.17
N GLU A 221 -3.25 23.83 -7.84
CA GLU A 221 -3.71 25.19 -7.61
C GLU A 221 -4.71 25.33 -6.45
N LEU A 222 -5.09 24.23 -5.79
CA LEU A 222 -6.01 24.27 -4.64
C LEU A 222 -5.35 24.99 -3.45
N ASP A 223 -6.01 26.06 -2.96
CA ASP A 223 -5.44 26.97 -1.94
C ASP A 223 -5.08 26.27 -0.63
N ASP A 224 -5.93 25.36 -0.14
CA ASP A 224 -5.77 24.69 1.16
C ASP A 224 -5.02 23.35 1.10
N LEU A 225 -4.51 22.95 -0.08
CA LEU A 225 -3.80 21.68 -0.22
C LEU A 225 -2.41 21.74 0.42
N ASN A 226 -2.10 20.75 1.27
CA ASN A 226 -0.81 20.63 1.95
C ASN A 226 0.39 20.72 0.98
N ASN A 227 1.41 21.49 1.36
CA ASN A 227 2.59 21.75 0.52
C ASN A 227 3.41 20.49 0.21
N ASP A 228 3.51 19.54 1.14
CA ASP A 228 4.23 18.29 0.91
C ASP A 228 3.50 17.45 -0.14
N ILE A 229 2.17 17.46 -0.11
CA ILE A 229 1.33 16.78 -1.11
C ILE A 229 1.42 17.50 -2.46
N LYS A 230 1.42 18.84 -2.48
CA LYS A 230 1.69 19.61 -3.72
C LYS A 230 3.04 19.20 -4.33
N SER A 231 4.08 19.10 -3.51
CA SER A 231 5.41 18.69 -3.94
C SER A 231 5.39 17.29 -4.56
N LYS A 232 4.77 16.30 -3.87
CA LYS A 232 4.63 14.93 -4.39
C LYS A 232 3.79 14.86 -5.67
N LEU A 233 2.71 15.64 -5.77
CA LEU A 233 1.88 15.68 -6.98
C LEU A 233 2.60 16.35 -8.16
N GLN A 234 3.50 17.30 -7.90
CA GLN A 234 4.35 17.89 -8.92
C GLN A 234 5.41 16.89 -9.44
N GLU A 235 5.97 16.08 -8.55
CA GLU A 235 6.85 14.96 -8.92
C GLU A 235 6.09 13.93 -9.76
N ALA A 236 4.91 13.51 -9.29
CA ALA A 236 4.03 12.61 -10.04
C ALA A 236 3.68 13.18 -11.42
N LYS A 237 3.33 14.47 -11.52
CA LYS A 237 3.08 15.14 -12.81
C LYS A 237 4.28 15.02 -13.75
N THR A 238 5.48 15.25 -13.24
CA THR A 238 6.73 15.14 -14.03
C THR A 238 6.92 13.72 -14.55
N ALA A 239 6.74 12.71 -13.69
CA ALA A 239 6.79 11.31 -14.09
C ALA A 239 5.71 10.97 -15.15
N MET A 240 4.49 11.49 -15.03
CA MET A 240 3.44 11.28 -16.03
C MET A 240 3.75 11.92 -17.37
N ASP A 241 4.34 13.12 -17.36
CA ASP A 241 4.75 13.81 -18.58
C ASP A 241 5.86 13.03 -19.31
N GLU A 242 6.81 12.43 -18.57
CA GLU A 242 7.82 11.52 -19.13
C GLU A 242 7.22 10.20 -19.62
N ILE A 243 6.14 9.73 -19.00
CA ILE A 243 5.44 8.52 -19.43
C ILE A 243 4.73 8.71 -20.77
N SER A 244 4.12 9.88 -20.97
CA SER A 244 3.33 10.19 -22.16
C SER A 244 4.17 10.65 -23.38
N ALA A 245 5.44 11.01 -23.18
CA ALA A 245 6.37 11.45 -24.22
C ALA A 245 6.99 10.28 -25.00
#